data_AF-A0A7J6VVH1-F1
#
_entry.id   AF-A0A7J6VVH1-F1
#
_cell.length_a   1.000
_cell.length_b   1.000
_cell.length_c   1.000
_cell.angle_alpha   90.00
_cell.angle_beta   90.00
_cell.angle_gamma   90.00
#
_symmetry.space_group_name_H-M   'P 1'
#
loop_
_entity.id
_entity.type
_entity.pdbx_description
1 polymer ?
#
loop_
_entity_poly.entity_id
_entity_poly.type
_entity_poly.pdbx_seq_one_letter_code
_entity_poly.pdbx_strand_id
1 'polypeptide(L)' 'IFERFRGILHEGQIDKRVQYLIEGLYAIRKAKFQGHPAVRPELDLVDQEDQLTHEISLDDTIEAETTL' A
#
# COMPACT_ATOMS: atom_id res chain seq x y z
N ILE A 1 8.42 -2.88 -6.46
CA ILE A 1 7.23 -2.13 -6.94
C ILE A 1 7.59 -0.78 -7.58
N PHE A 2 8.23 0.16 -6.88
CA PHE A 2 8.56 1.48 -7.46
C PHE A 2 9.39 1.44 -8.74
N GLU A 3 10.29 0.47 -8.92
CA GLU A 3 11.01 0.34 -10.20
C GLU A 3 10.07 0.06 -11.38
N ARG A 4 9.04 -0.77 -11.16
CA ARG A 4 8.02 -1.06 -12.17
C ARG A 4 7.21 0.19 -12.50
N PHE A 5 6.87 1.02 -11.51
CA PHE A 5 6.21 2.30 -11.76
C PHE A 5 7.10 3.27 -12.55
N ARG A 6 8.42 3.27 -12.32
CA ARG A 6 9.36 4.05 -13.14
C ARG A 6 9.34 3.58 -14.60
N GLY A 7 9.38 2.27 -14.82
CA GLY A 7 9.28 1.68 -16.16
C GLY A 7 7.99 2.10 -16.86
N ILE A 8 6.84 2.00 -16.18
CA ILE A 8 5.54 2.44 -16.73
C ILE A 8 5.55 3.93 -17.11
N LEU A 9 6.16 4.77 -16.27
CA LEU A 9 6.23 6.22 -16.49
C LEU A 9 7.11 6.61 -17.68
N HIS A 10 8.22 5.89 -17.91
CA HIS A 10 9.21 6.25 -18.92
C HIS A 10 9.07 5.48 -20.25
N GLU A 11 8.64 4.22 -20.19
CA GLU A 11 8.62 3.29 -21.32
C GLU A 11 7.18 2.96 -21.77
N GLY A 12 6.18 3.27 -20.95
CA GLY A 12 4.77 3.01 -21.25
C GLY A 12 4.11 4.11 -22.08
N GLN A 13 3.25 3.73 -23.04
CA GLN A 13 2.23 4.64 -23.57
C GLN A 13 1.06 4.67 -22.57
N ILE A 14 0.99 5.72 -21.76
CA ILE A 14 -0.02 5.88 -20.71
C ILE A 14 -0.81 7.17 -20.89
N ASP A 15 -2.09 7.14 -20.50
CA ASP A 15 -2.90 8.36 -20.44
C ASP A 15 -2.39 9.31 -19.34
N LYS A 16 -2.65 10.60 -19.53
CA LYS A 16 -2.23 11.69 -18.65
C LYS A 16 -2.70 11.50 -17.21
N ARG A 17 -3.87 10.89 -16.97
CA ARG A 17 -4.35 10.55 -15.62
C ARG A 17 -3.42 9.57 -14.91
N VAL A 18 -2.97 8.53 -15.59
CA VAL A 18 -2.10 7.50 -15.01
C VAL A 18 -0.74 8.10 -14.68
N GLN A 19 -0.20 8.94 -15.57
CA GLN A 19 1.02 9.70 -15.31
C GLN A 19 0.92 10.52 -14.03
N TYR A 20 -0.13 11.33 -13.87
CA TYR A 20 -0.32 12.15 -12.67
C TYR A 20 -0.43 11.34 -11.38
N LEU A 21 -1.08 10.18 -11.43
CA LEU A 21 -1.19 9.30 -10.27
C LEU A 21 0.18 8.75 -9.85
N ILE A 22 0.98 8.30 -10.81
CA ILE A 22 2.32 7.77 -10.53
C ILE A 22 3.24 8.89 -10.00
N GLU A 23 3.27 10.05 -10.65
CA GLU A 23 4.05 11.21 -10.19
C GLU A 23 3.63 11.66 -8.78
N GLY A 24 2.32 11.68 -8.49
CA GLY A 24 1.79 11.94 -7.16
C GLY A 24 2.31 10.95 -6.10
N LEU A 25 2.35 9.66 -6.45
CA LEU A 25 2.93 8.63 -5.57
C LEU A 25 4.43 8.86 -5.31
N TYR A 26 5.20 9.28 -6.32
CA TYR A 26 6.61 9.65 -6.12
C TYR A 26 6.78 10.89 -5.25
N ALA A 27 5.90 11.88 -5.35
CA ALA A 27 5.90 13.04 -4.48
C ALA A 27 5.66 12.66 -3.00
N ILE A 28 4.68 11.79 -2.73
CA ILE A 28 4.42 11.23 -1.40
C ILE A 28 5.64 10.49 -0.87
N ARG A 29 6.27 9.63 -1.68
CA ARG A 29 7.49 8.91 -1.30
C ARG A 29 8.64 9.87 -0.99
N LYS A 30 8.84 10.91 -1.80
CA LYS A 30 9.88 11.93 -1.58
C LYS A 30 9.64 12.70 -0.28
N ALA A 31 8.38 12.95 0.06
CA ALA A 31 7.96 13.50 1.35
C ALA A 31 7.98 12.48 2.51
N LYS A 32 8.58 11.29 2.31
CA LYS A 32 8.67 10.21 3.30
C LYS A 32 7.31 9.83 3.90
N PHE A 33 6.26 9.85 3.08
CA PHE A 33 4.88 9.53 3.48
C PHE A 33 4.33 10.46 4.59
N GLN A 34 4.81 11.71 4.66
CA GLN A 34 4.22 12.71 5.55
C GLN A 34 2.70 12.83 5.30
N GLY A 35 1.92 12.83 6.39
CA GLY A 35 0.45 12.84 6.32
C GLY A 35 -0.19 11.45 6.16
N HIS A 36 0.61 10.40 6.01
CA HIS A 36 0.17 9.01 5.92
C HIS A 36 0.84 8.17 7.02
N PRO A 37 0.50 8.38 8.31
CA PRO A 37 1.05 7.58 9.39
C PRO A 37 0.66 6.11 9.22
N ALA A 38 1.58 5.19 9.52
CA ALA A 38 1.34 3.75 9.41
C ALA A 38 0.21 3.29 10.36
N VAL A 39 0.20 3.82 11.59
CA VAL A 39 -0.85 3.65 12.58
C VAL A 39 -1.19 5.05 13.10
N ARG A 40 -2.49 5.37 13.17
CA ARG A 40 -2.92 6.65 13.77
C ARG A 40 -2.82 6.54 15.29
N PRO A 41 -2.44 7.62 16.02
CA PRO A 41 -2.25 7.54 17.47
C PRO A 41 -3.48 7.03 18.23
N GLU A 42 -4.69 7.39 17.79
CA GLU A 42 -5.94 6.92 18.40
C GLU A 42 -6.26 5.44 18.16
N LEU A 43 -5.50 4.77 17.28
CA LEU A 43 -5.64 3.36 16.94
C LEU A 43 -4.47 2.51 17.45
N ASP A 44 -3.48 3.10 18.11
CA ASP A 44 -2.33 2.41 18.69
C ASP A 44 -2.69 1.86 20.08
N LEU A 45 -3.48 0.78 20.09
CA LEU A 45 -4.15 0.25 21.29
C LEU A 45 -3.56 -1.07 21.82
N VAL A 46 -2.68 -1.71 21.05
CA VAL A 46 -2.17 -3.06 21.34
C VAL A 46 -0.65 -3.02 21.31
N ASP A 47 -0.05 -3.45 22.42
CA ASP A 47 1.40 -3.52 22.56
C ASP A 47 2.01 -4.45 21.51
N GLN A 48 3.21 -4.11 21.04
CA GLN A 48 3.84 -4.82 19.92
C GLN A 48 4.06 -6.31 20.19
N GLU A 49 4.33 -6.68 21.45
CA GLU A 49 4.51 -8.06 21.89
C GLU A 49 3.23 -8.89 21.88
N ASP A 50 2.06 -8.24 21.92
CA ASP A 50 0.74 -8.86 21.87
C ASP A 50 0.18 -8.95 20.44
N GLN A 51 0.86 -8.38 19.45
CA GLN A 51 0.41 -8.39 18.06
C GLN A 51 0.71 -9.73 17.37
N LEU A 52 -0.33 -10.32 16.77
CA LEU A 52 -0.23 -11.54 15.97
C LEU A 52 -0.37 -11.22 14.48
N THR A 53 0.75 -11.29 13.74
CA THR A 53 0.76 -11.08 12.29
C THR A 53 0.41 -12.39 11.57
N HIS A 54 -0.69 -12.38 10.83
CA HIS A 54 -1.08 -13.50 9.97
C HIS A 54 -0.47 -13.31 8.58
N GLU A 55 0.24 -14.31 8.09
CA GLU A 55 0.80 -14.31 6.73
C GLU A 55 -0.20 -14.99 5.78
N ILE A 56 -0.78 -14.21 4.87
CA ILE A 56 -1.78 -14.66 3.89
C ILE A 56 -1.37 -14.12 2.51
N SER A 57 -1.43 -14.97 1.48
CA SER A 57 -1.16 -14.61 0.09
C SER A 57 -2.44 -14.18 -0.64
N LEU A 58 -2.29 -13.38 -1.69
CA LEU A 58 -3.39 -13.01 -2.59
C LEU A 58 -3.92 -14.21 -3.40
N ASP A 59 -3.09 -15.23 -3.59
CA ASP A 59 -3.43 -16.44 -4.36
C ASP A 59 -4.03 -17.54 -3.48
N ASP A 60 -4.12 -17.31 -2.15
CA ASP A 60 -4.65 -18.32 -1.24
C ASP A 60 -6.17 -18.47 -1.41
N THR A 61 -6.63 -19.72 -1.40
CA THR A 61 -8.06 -20.02 -1.28
C THR A 61 -8.45 -19.95 0.19
N ILE A 62 -9.20 -18.91 0.56
CA ILE A 62 -9.67 -18.68 1.93
C ILE A 62 -11.11 -19.16 2.04
N GLU A 63 -11.39 -20.03 3.01
CA GLU A 63 -12.76 -20.39 3.35
C GLU A 63 -13.41 -19.25 4.13
N ALA A 64 -14.35 -18.56 3.50
CA ALA A 64 -15.09 -17.49 4.15
C ALA A 64 -16.10 -18.07 5.15
N GLU A 65 -15.91 -17.76 6.43
CA GLU A 65 -16.83 -18.15 7.49
C GLU A 65 -18.06 -17.25 7.47
N THR A 66 -19.03 -17.59 6.62
CA THR A 66 -20.24 -16.80 6.33
C THR A 66 -21.47 -17.24 7.12
N THR A 67 -21.34 -18.27 7.97
CA THR A 67 -22.44 -18.81 8.78
C THR A 67 -22.37 -18.25 10.20
N LEU A 68 -23.52 -17.84 10.73
CA LEU A 68 -23.71 -17.34 12.11
C LEU A 68 -24.28 -18.42 13.02
#